data_AF-A0A520TXV8-F1
#
_entry.id   AF-A0A520TXV8-F1
#
_cell.length_a   1.000
_cell.length_b   1.000
_cell.length_c   1.000
_cell.angle_alpha   90.00
_cell.angle_beta   90.00
_cell.angle_gamma   90.00
#
_symmetry.space_group_name_H-M   'P 1'
#
loop_
_entity.id
_entity.type
_entity.pdbx_description
1 polymer ?
#
loop_
_entity_poly.entity_id
_entity_poly.type
_entity_poly.pdbx_seq_one_letter_code
_entity_poly.pdbx_strand_id
1 'polypeptide(L)'
;LVSSDNKDLEVKTHGNWNHVLIKIDHSNNVGSVIMNGELAYSYPLSGDEWDKLVSQSKFNPETKRPDATYAPKFGTYKTGKISLQDHGNNVKFRNIKIREF
;
A
#
# COMPACT_ATOMS: atom_id res chain seq x y z
N LEU A 1 -2.15 -6.48 9.65
CA LEU A 1 -2.81 -7.48 8.77
C LEU A 1 -1.79 -8.04 7.80
N VAL A 2 -1.08 -7.18 7.06
CA VAL A 2 0.18 -7.54 6.38
C VAL A 2 1.33 -6.93 7.17
N SER A 3 2.39 -7.70 7.39
CA SER A 3 3.65 -7.27 8.02
C SER A 3 4.83 -7.69 7.16
N SER A 4 5.99 -7.08 7.39
CA SER A 4 7.18 -7.46 6.66
C SER A 4 7.74 -8.74 7.27
N ASP A 5 8.12 -9.68 6.41
CA ASP A 5 8.91 -10.84 6.84
C ASP A 5 10.37 -10.45 7.11
N ASN A 6 10.81 -9.30 6.57
CA ASN A 6 12.12 -8.71 6.85
C ASN A 6 12.04 -7.85 8.13
N LYS A 7 12.54 -8.41 9.23
CA LYS A 7 12.58 -7.73 10.54
C LYS A 7 13.62 -6.61 10.61
N ASP A 8 14.58 -6.63 9.70
CA ASP A 8 15.70 -5.68 9.64
C ASP A 8 15.48 -4.59 8.59
N LEU A 9 14.25 -4.48 8.05
CA LEU A 9 13.89 -3.51 7.02
C LEU A 9 14.22 -2.08 7.47
N GLU A 10 15.18 -1.46 6.81
CA GLU A 10 15.65 -0.12 7.17
C GLU A 10 14.83 0.99 6.52
N VAL A 11 14.23 1.85 7.35
CA VAL A 11 13.64 3.12 6.92
C VAL A 11 14.51 4.26 7.40
N LYS A 12 15.00 5.07 6.47
CA LYS A 12 15.87 6.21 6.82
C LYS A 12 15.07 7.25 7.59
N THR A 13 15.73 7.85 8.57
CA THR A 13 15.16 8.88 9.45
C THR A 13 14.76 10.15 8.70
N HIS A 14 13.92 10.97 9.34
CA HIS A 14 13.46 12.26 8.81
C HIS A 14 14.62 13.07 8.20
N GLY A 15 14.38 13.66 7.02
CA GLY A 15 15.35 14.49 6.29
C GLY A 15 16.19 13.71 5.29
N ASN A 16 16.22 12.37 5.39
CA ASN A 16 16.89 11.50 4.43
C ASN A 16 15.92 10.96 3.37
N TRP A 17 16.45 10.69 2.17
CA TRP A 17 15.67 10.16 1.06
C TRP A 17 15.49 8.65 1.16
N ASN A 18 14.24 8.22 1.28
CA ASN A 18 13.83 6.84 1.05
C ASN A 18 13.45 6.62 -0.41
N HIS A 19 13.68 5.41 -0.93
CA HIS A 19 13.21 4.99 -2.23
C HIS A 19 12.09 3.96 -2.06
N VAL A 20 10.95 4.19 -2.71
CA VAL A 20 9.81 3.26 -2.68
C VAL A 20 9.51 2.82 -4.10
N LEU A 21 9.45 1.51 -4.30
CA LEU A 21 8.99 0.91 -5.54
C LEU A 21 7.72 0.10 -5.25
N ILE A 22 6.63 0.46 -5.91
CA ILE A 22 5.35 -0.25 -5.84
C ILE A 22 5.18 -1.01 -7.16
N LYS A 23 4.92 -2.31 -7.09
CA LYS A 23 4.57 -3.14 -8.24
C LYS A 23 3.16 -3.68 -8.05
N ILE A 24 2.30 -3.50 -9.05
CA ILE A 24 0.94 -4.04 -9.09
C ILE A 24 0.87 -4.99 -10.27
N ASP A 25 0.75 -6.29 -10.00
CA ASP A 25 0.75 -7.36 -11.00
C ASP A 25 -0.58 -8.13 -10.93
N HIS A 26 -1.55 -7.68 -11.71
CA HIS A 26 -2.87 -8.32 -11.75
C HIS A 26 -2.85 -9.71 -12.41
N SER A 27 -1.88 -10.00 -13.27
CA SER A 27 -1.74 -11.31 -13.91
C SER A 27 -1.37 -12.39 -12.89
N ASN A 28 -0.51 -12.05 -11.93
CA ASN A 28 -0.11 -12.93 -10.83
C ASN A 28 -0.90 -12.70 -9.53
N ASN A 29 -1.87 -11.77 -9.53
CA ASN A 29 -2.63 -11.35 -8.34
C ASN A 29 -1.76 -10.87 -7.16
N VAL A 30 -0.64 -10.19 -7.42
CA VAL A 30 0.29 -9.76 -6.37
C VAL A 30 0.58 -8.26 -6.45
N GLY A 31 0.36 -7.57 -5.34
CA GLY A 31 0.89 -6.23 -5.07
C GLY A 31 2.11 -6.33 -4.16
N SER A 32 3.15 -5.56 -4.45
CA SER A 32 4.34 -5.51 -3.59
C SER A 32 4.86 -4.09 -3.40
N VAL A 33 5.48 -3.88 -2.24
CA VAL A 33 6.16 -2.65 -1.86
C VAL A 33 7.60 -3.00 -1.52
N ILE A 34 8.54 -2.36 -2.21
CA ILE A 34 9.97 -2.43 -1.94
C ILE A 34 10.40 -1.09 -1.35
N MET A 35 11.02 -1.13 -0.17
CA MET A 35 11.56 0.03 0.54
C MET A 35 13.08 -0.05 0.51
N ASN A 36 13.75 0.99 0.00
CA ASN A 36 15.21 1.09 -0.07
C ASN A 36 15.92 -0.12 -0.73
N GLY A 37 15.24 -0.86 -1.59
CA GLY A 37 15.78 -2.03 -2.29
C GLY A 37 15.38 -3.37 -1.68
N GLU A 38 14.74 -3.35 -0.52
CA GLU A 38 14.30 -4.55 0.20
C GLU A 38 12.79 -4.72 0.14
N LEU A 39 12.32 -5.97 0.01
CA LEU A 39 10.89 -6.26 0.02
C LEU A 39 10.29 -5.93 1.39
N ALA A 40 9.40 -4.95 1.43
CA ALA A 40 8.69 -4.58 2.65
C ALA A 40 7.45 -5.45 2.83
N TYR A 41 6.55 -5.48 1.84
CA TYR A 41 5.29 -6.22 1.93
C TYR A 41 4.88 -6.79 0.57
N SER A 42 4.16 -7.91 0.60
CA SER A 42 3.44 -8.49 -0.54
C SER A 42 2.01 -8.82 -0.12
N TYR A 43 1.04 -8.69 -1.03
CA TYR A 43 -0.36 -8.93 -0.73
C TYR A 43 -1.16 -9.33 -1.99
N PRO A 44 -2.24 -10.11 -1.82
CA PRO A 44 -3.16 -10.41 -2.92
C PRO A 44 -3.90 -9.14 -3.35
N LEU A 45 -4.15 -8.99 -4.66
CA LEU A 45 -4.89 -7.82 -5.19
C LEU A 45 -6.40 -8.05 -5.28
N SER A 46 -6.85 -9.29 -5.12
CA SER A 46 -8.24 -9.71 -5.23
C SER A 46 -8.45 -11.12 -4.67
N GLY A 47 -9.71 -11.51 -4.50
CA GLY A 47 -10.12 -12.83 -4.02
C GLY A 47 -10.25 -12.91 -2.50
N ASP A 48 -10.59 -14.10 -2.00
CA ASP A 48 -10.97 -14.33 -0.60
C ASP A 48 -9.91 -13.85 0.41
N GLU A 49 -8.63 -13.98 0.08
CA GLU A 49 -7.54 -13.50 0.94
C GLU A 49 -7.55 -11.96 1.05
N TRP A 50 -7.78 -11.25 -0.05
CA TRP A 50 -7.92 -9.78 -0.05
C TRP A 50 -9.19 -9.35 0.70
N ASP A 51 -10.31 -10.02 0.45
CA ASP A 51 -11.60 -9.69 1.10
C ASP A 51 -11.51 -9.89 2.61
N LYS A 52 -10.79 -10.94 3.06
CA LYS A 52 -10.48 -11.15 4.48
C LYS A 52 -9.66 -10.00 5.05
N LEU A 53 -8.62 -9.52 4.36
CA LEU A 53 -7.84 -8.35 4.79
C LEU A 53 -8.72 -7.10 4.92
N VAL A 54 -9.59 -6.83 3.94
CA VAL A 54 -10.49 -5.66 3.96
C VAL A 54 -11.47 -5.76 5.12
N SER A 55 -12.09 -6.93 5.34
CA SER A 55 -13.07 -7.16 6.42
C SER A 55 -12.52 -6.88 7.82
N GLN A 56 -11.21 -7.04 8.02
CA GLN A 56 -10.53 -6.80 9.30
C GLN A 56 -9.96 -5.36 9.42
N SER A 57 -10.04 -4.57 8.35
CA SER A 57 -9.49 -3.22 8.28
C SER A 57 -10.50 -2.14 8.68
N LYS A 58 -10.04 -0.90 8.78
CA LYS A 58 -10.92 0.29 8.95
C LYS A 58 -11.76 0.63 7.71
N PHE A 59 -11.50 -0.05 6.58
CA PHE A 59 -12.23 0.11 5.32
C PHE A 59 -13.36 -0.91 5.15
N ASN A 60 -13.54 -1.84 6.09
CA ASN A 60 -14.73 -2.69 6.11
C ASN A 60 -15.97 -1.78 6.21
N PRO A 61 -16.92 -1.85 5.25
CA PRO A 61 -18.11 -0.99 5.23
C PRO A 61 -19.02 -1.15 6.46
N GLU A 62 -18.90 -2.26 7.19
CA GLU A 62 -19.70 -2.56 8.38
C GLU A 62 -18.96 -2.28 9.70
N THR A 63 -17.73 -1.77 9.64
CA THR A 63 -16.90 -1.60 10.84
C THR A 63 -17.40 -0.45 11.72
N LYS A 64 -17.39 -0.67 13.04
CA LYS A 64 -17.74 0.33 14.07
C LYS A 64 -16.52 0.91 14.78
N ARG A 65 -15.32 0.70 14.21
CA ARG A 65 -14.09 1.24 14.77
C ARG A 65 -14.12 2.78 14.80
N PRO A 66 -13.50 3.43 15.78
CA PRO A 66 -13.46 4.88 15.85
C PRO A 66 -12.69 5.52 14.68
N ASP A 67 -11.77 4.78 14.05
CA ASP A 67 -11.02 5.19 12.87
C ASP A 67 -11.65 4.73 11.55
N ALA A 68 -12.91 4.28 11.56
CA ALA A 68 -13.60 3.78 10.38
C ALA A 68 -13.61 4.82 9.24
N THR A 69 -13.39 4.34 8.02
CA THR A 69 -13.50 5.15 6.81
C THR A 69 -14.49 4.49 5.87
N TYR A 70 -15.64 5.15 5.63
CA TYR A 70 -16.67 4.64 4.73
C TYR A 70 -16.17 4.63 3.28
N ALA A 71 -15.76 3.46 2.80
CA ALA A 71 -15.21 3.25 1.46
C ALA A 71 -15.68 1.89 0.90
N PRO A 72 -16.97 1.74 0.54
CA PRO A 72 -17.56 0.44 0.17
C PRO A 72 -16.97 -0.19 -1.10
N LYS A 73 -16.16 0.56 -1.86
CA LYS A 73 -15.46 0.08 -3.07
C LYS A 73 -13.93 0.11 -2.91
N PHE A 74 -13.45 0.08 -1.68
CA PHE A 74 -12.01 0.09 -1.38
C PHE A 74 -11.31 -1.10 -2.05
N GLY A 75 -10.36 -0.81 -2.95
CA GLY A 75 -9.55 -1.83 -3.61
C GLY A 75 -10.27 -2.73 -4.61
N THR A 76 -11.49 -2.41 -5.04
CA THR A 76 -12.26 -3.30 -5.94
C THR A 76 -11.96 -3.10 -7.43
N TYR A 77 -11.26 -2.03 -7.80
CA TYR A 77 -10.97 -1.67 -9.19
C TYR A 77 -9.56 -2.09 -9.60
N LYS A 78 -9.41 -2.65 -10.81
CA LYS A 78 -8.09 -3.01 -11.38
C LYS A 78 -7.31 -1.83 -11.96
N THR A 79 -7.96 -0.69 -12.14
CA THR A 79 -7.33 0.53 -12.67
C THR A 79 -7.70 1.72 -11.80
N GLY A 80 -6.83 2.74 -11.80
CA GLY A 80 -7.00 3.88 -10.93
C GLY A 80 -6.02 5.01 -11.25
N LYS A 81 -5.95 5.98 -10.35
CA LYS A 81 -5.00 7.10 -10.42
C LYS A 81 -3.91 6.91 -9.36
N ILE A 82 -2.72 7.45 -9.65
CA ILE A 82 -1.65 7.56 -8.65
C ILE A 82 -1.84 8.88 -7.92
N SER A 83 -1.83 8.84 -6.59
CA SER A 83 -1.96 10.01 -5.73
C SER A 83 -0.84 10.06 -4.71
N LEU A 84 -0.36 11.27 -4.40
CA LEU A 84 0.56 11.55 -3.31
C LEU A 84 -0.21 12.34 -2.25
N GLN A 85 -0.24 11.84 -1.01
CA GLN A 85 -1.00 12.45 0.06
C GLN A 85 -0.09 13.32 0.94
N ASP A 86 -0.53 14.56 1.19
CA ASP A 86 -0.05 15.38 2.29
C ASP A 86 -1.07 15.26 3.43
N HIS A 87 -0.58 15.00 4.64
CA HIS A 87 -1.39 14.86 5.85
C HIS A 87 -0.99 15.86 6.94
N GLY A 88 -0.64 17.09 6.53
CA GLY A 88 -0.35 18.22 7.42
C GLY A 88 1.10 18.32 7.86
N ASN A 89 2.01 17.58 7.22
CA ASN A 89 3.45 17.59 7.50
C ASN A 89 4.22 17.85 6.22
N ASN A 90 5.38 18.51 6.33
CA ASN A 90 6.23 18.77 5.18
C ASN A 90 6.76 17.46 4.58
N VAL A 91 6.34 17.15 3.35
CA VAL A 91 6.76 15.98 2.57
C VAL A 91 7.34 16.43 1.23
N LYS A 92 8.41 15.78 0.78
CA LYS A 92 9.07 16.07 -0.50
C LYS A 92 9.18 14.80 -1.32
N PHE A 93 8.81 14.89 -2.60
CA PHE A 93 8.92 13.80 -3.56
C PHE A 93 9.85 14.18 -4.71
N ARG A 94 10.59 13.21 -5.26
CA ARG A 94 11.40 13.38 -6.47
C ARG A 94 11.55 12.04 -7.19
N ASN A 95 11.99 12.09 -8.45
CA ASN A 95 12.26 10.90 -9.26
C ASN A 95 11.05 9.95 -9.39
N ILE A 96 9.84 10.51 -9.48
CA ILE A 96 8.61 9.75 -9.68
C ILE A 96 8.60 9.24 -11.12
N LYS A 97 8.67 7.92 -11.29
CA LYS A 97 8.69 7.23 -12.57
C LYS A 97 7.61 6.16 -12.58
N ILE A 98 7.03 5.93 -13.74
CA ILE A 98 5.98 4.94 -13.97
C ILE A 98 6.40 4.10 -15.17
N ARG A 99 6.16 2.79 -15.09
CA ARG A 99 6.36 1.86 -16.20
C ARG A 99 5.23 0.84 -16.19
N GLU A 100 4.49 0.80 -17.28
CA GLU A 100 3.54 -0.28 -17.57
C GLU A 100 4.30 -1.51 -18.08
N PHE A 101 3.81 -2.71 -17.78
CA PHE A 101 4.41 -3.99 -18.15
C PHE A 101 3.34 -5.05 -18.35
#